data_AF-A0A6L2Q308-F1
#
_entry.id   AF-A0A6L2Q308-F1
#
_cell.length_a   1.000
_cell.length_b   1.000
_cell.length_c   1.000
_cell.angle_alpha   90.00
_cell.angle_beta   90.00
_cell.angle_gamma   90.00
#
_symmetry.space_group_name_H-M   'P 1'
#
loop_
_entity.id
_entity.type
_entity.pdbx_description
1 polymer ?
#
loop_
_entity_poly.entity_id
_entity_poly.type
_entity_poly.pdbx_seq_one_letter_code
_entity_poly.pdbx_strand_id
1 'polypeptide(L)'
;MTQRRFGCSDVRKFQPSRWSILALGSAGIIPLVLGSCVPDAVGPVAMVTELGDPLDTVRLLQLSWEDRLRLALGIAQILHHLAHSPLGSLSMNDFRRQQFVLVGGTLKLSDVDDLGVGEPGCETDADCTVGSRLSRGRDEQIQRLFVKEGLSCIDSQCIGHNERLNIWHAGQHFIRLFLPLSAPASLEPHIQELLAAYAHPAAGGWDSARILGATQRLVARFVSGDYMARPSTQSSSTSGYERIVDSDLPGLYDYRCPLSISAVGCVMSVFNEDEAAEICSKDDDCHAVVLGQEHTWTGRTLAVFKNGYSTPSLKRGYSLLVKKKLKQHR
;
A
#
# COMPACT_ATOMS: atom_id res chain seq x y z
N MET A 1 35.66 5.56 -6.03
CA MET A 1 34.63 4.52 -6.23
C MET A 1 34.50 4.27 -7.72
N THR A 2 35.04 3.14 -8.17
CA THR A 2 35.05 2.74 -9.57
C THR A 2 33.66 2.21 -9.93
N GLN A 3 32.91 2.95 -10.75
CA GLN A 3 31.72 2.39 -11.42
C GLN A 3 32.19 1.25 -12.31
N ARG A 4 31.98 0.00 -11.87
CA ARG A 4 32.04 -1.15 -12.79
C ARG A 4 30.91 -0.95 -13.81
N ARG A 5 31.25 -0.64 -15.05
CA ARG A 5 30.31 -0.78 -16.17
C ARG A 5 29.96 -2.26 -16.25
N PHE A 6 28.72 -2.63 -15.97
CA PHE A 6 28.22 -3.97 -16.28
C PHE A 6 28.20 -4.10 -17.81
N GLY A 7 29.15 -4.87 -18.35
CA GLY A 7 29.30 -5.12 -19.78
C GLY A 7 28.31 -6.18 -20.26
N CYS A 8 27.06 -5.81 -20.49
CA CYS A 8 26.12 -6.63 -21.25
C CYS A 8 25.88 -5.98 -22.62
N SER A 9 26.72 -6.34 -23.59
CA SER A 9 26.62 -5.85 -24.96
C SER A 9 25.51 -6.55 -25.77
N ASP A 10 25.03 -7.71 -25.30
CA ASP A 10 24.08 -8.56 -26.03
C ASP A 10 23.04 -9.15 -25.06
N VAL A 11 21.91 -8.45 -24.88
CA VAL A 11 20.78 -8.91 -24.05
C VAL A 11 19.90 -9.83 -24.88
N ARG A 12 19.81 -11.09 -24.46
CA ARG A 12 18.98 -12.09 -25.15
C ARG A 12 17.61 -12.17 -24.52
N LYS A 13 16.61 -12.59 -25.32
CA LYS A 13 15.28 -12.95 -24.80
C LYS A 13 15.46 -13.98 -23.69
N PHE A 14 14.95 -13.65 -22.51
CA PHE A 14 15.02 -14.54 -21.36
C PHE A 14 14.13 -15.76 -21.61
N GLN A 15 14.72 -16.95 -21.51
CA GLN A 15 13.99 -18.22 -21.45
C GLN A 15 14.10 -18.73 -20.02
N PRO A 16 13.05 -18.62 -19.19
CA PRO A 16 13.16 -19.00 -17.80
C PRO A 16 13.30 -20.52 -17.67
N SER A 17 14.33 -20.97 -16.95
CA SER A 17 14.48 -22.37 -16.54
C SER A 17 13.86 -22.65 -15.16
N ARG A 18 13.52 -21.60 -14.41
CA ARG A 18 12.91 -21.67 -13.07
C ARG A 18 11.41 -21.40 -13.15
N TRP A 19 10.61 -22.40 -12.83
CA TRP A 19 9.14 -22.37 -12.92
C TRP A 19 8.49 -21.26 -12.10
N SER A 20 9.07 -20.89 -10.95
CA SER A 20 8.60 -19.78 -10.11
C SER A 20 8.60 -18.44 -10.85
N ILE A 21 9.62 -18.17 -11.67
CA ILE A 21 9.73 -16.92 -12.44
C ILE A 21 8.66 -16.88 -13.55
N LEU A 22 8.37 -18.02 -14.20
CA LEU A 22 7.31 -18.12 -15.22
C LEU A 22 5.93 -17.90 -14.61
N ALA A 23 5.63 -18.62 -13.52
CA ALA A 23 4.32 -18.56 -12.87
C ALA A 23 4.03 -17.14 -12.35
N LEU A 24 4.96 -16.56 -11.58
CA LEU A 24 4.76 -15.26 -10.95
C LEU A 24 4.86 -14.08 -11.95
N GLY A 25 5.67 -14.21 -12.99
CA GLY A 25 5.81 -13.20 -14.04
C GLY A 25 4.52 -13.00 -14.85
N SER A 26 3.83 -14.09 -15.16
CA SER A 26 2.56 -14.04 -15.92
C SER A 26 1.41 -13.36 -15.15
N ALA A 27 1.47 -13.38 -13.82
CA ALA A 27 0.50 -12.75 -12.94
C ALA A 27 0.84 -11.29 -12.57
N GLY A 28 1.96 -10.74 -13.08
CA GLY A 28 2.41 -9.38 -12.76
C GLY A 28 2.91 -9.19 -11.32
N ILE A 29 3.21 -10.30 -10.62
CA ILE A 29 3.64 -10.31 -9.22
C ILE A 29 5.12 -9.95 -9.07
N ILE A 30 5.95 -10.28 -10.05
CA ILE A 30 7.38 -9.93 -10.10
C ILE A 30 7.64 -8.87 -11.17
N PRO A 31 8.76 -8.12 -11.09
CA PRO A 31 9.21 -7.27 -12.17
C PRO A 31 9.27 -8.01 -13.51
N LEU A 32 8.78 -7.38 -14.58
CA LEU A 32 8.87 -7.92 -15.93
C LEU A 32 10.33 -8.19 -16.29
N VAL A 33 10.65 -9.44 -16.62
CA VAL A 33 11.97 -9.82 -17.11
C VAL A 33 12.10 -9.43 -18.58
N LEU A 34 12.95 -8.45 -18.85
CA LEU A 34 13.21 -7.91 -20.19
C LEU A 34 14.21 -8.77 -20.97
N GLY A 35 15.12 -9.44 -20.27
CA GLY A 35 16.12 -10.30 -20.88
C GLY A 35 17.13 -10.85 -19.90
N SER A 36 18.11 -11.57 -20.42
CA SER A 36 19.28 -12.02 -19.66
C SER A 36 20.55 -11.89 -20.48
N CYS A 37 21.68 -11.75 -19.79
CA CYS A 37 23.00 -11.74 -20.38
C CYS A 37 23.99 -12.50 -19.51
N VAL A 38 25.07 -12.97 -20.12
CA VAL A 38 26.22 -13.54 -19.41
C VAL A 38 27.39 -12.57 -19.64
N PRO A 39 27.84 -11.80 -18.64
CA PRO A 39 28.79 -10.68 -18.84
C PRO A 39 30.15 -11.11 -19.38
N ASP A 40 30.60 -12.31 -18.99
CA ASP A 40 31.80 -12.98 -19.50
C ASP A 40 31.36 -14.34 -20.05
N ALA A 41 31.97 -14.89 -21.10
CA ALA A 41 31.51 -16.12 -21.77
C ALA A 41 31.29 -17.36 -20.84
N VAL A 42 31.72 -17.29 -19.58
CA VAL A 42 31.54 -18.31 -18.52
C VAL A 42 31.09 -17.69 -17.18
N GLY A 43 30.49 -16.49 -17.19
CA GLY A 43 30.12 -15.71 -16.02
C GLY A 43 28.75 -16.02 -15.41
N PRO A 44 28.38 -15.38 -14.29
CA PRO A 44 27.04 -15.49 -13.73
C PRO A 44 26.01 -14.93 -14.72
N VAL A 45 24.84 -15.56 -14.80
CA VAL A 45 23.72 -15.04 -15.58
C VAL A 45 23.18 -13.79 -14.88
N ALA A 46 23.20 -12.66 -15.58
CA ALA A 46 22.54 -11.44 -15.16
C ALA A 46 21.15 -11.38 -15.79
N MET A 47 20.14 -11.13 -14.95
CA MET A 47 18.77 -10.90 -15.39
C MET A 47 18.50 -9.40 -15.46
N VAL A 48 17.88 -8.95 -16.54
CA VAL A 48 17.46 -7.56 -16.71
C VAL A 48 15.95 -7.51 -16.52
N THR A 49 15.49 -6.76 -15.53
CA THR A 49 14.08 -6.55 -15.23
C THR A 49 13.68 -5.10 -15.46
N GLU A 50 12.38 -4.84 -15.50
CA GLU A 50 11.89 -3.47 -15.38
C GLU A 50 12.39 -2.82 -14.09
N LEU A 51 12.70 -1.53 -14.18
CA LEU A 51 13.21 -0.75 -13.04
C LEU A 51 12.07 -0.44 -12.08
N GLY A 52 12.27 -0.72 -10.79
CA GLY A 52 11.36 -0.36 -9.73
C GLY A 52 12.08 0.40 -8.61
N ASP A 53 11.32 1.19 -7.86
CA ASP A 53 11.81 1.90 -6.69
C ASP A 53 11.81 0.96 -5.47
N PRO A 54 12.93 0.83 -4.74
CA PRO A 54 12.98 -0.02 -3.55
C PRO A 54 12.10 0.54 -2.44
N LEU A 55 11.45 -0.35 -1.68
CA LEU A 55 10.61 0.03 -0.57
C LEU A 55 11.37 -0.01 0.76
N ASP A 56 11.80 1.16 1.25
CA ASP A 56 12.38 1.30 2.58
C ASP A 56 11.43 1.96 3.59
N THR A 57 11.83 1.99 4.86
CA THR A 57 11.03 2.58 5.95
C THR A 57 10.77 4.07 5.74
N VAL A 58 11.75 4.82 5.23
CA VAL A 58 11.61 6.27 5.02
C VAL A 58 10.59 6.54 3.93
N ARG A 59 10.68 5.81 2.82
CA ARG A 59 9.74 5.88 1.70
C ARG A 59 8.33 5.57 2.17
N LEU A 60 8.13 4.50 2.95
CA LEU A 60 6.83 4.14 3.52
C LEU A 60 6.19 5.27 4.34
N LEU A 61 6.99 5.94 5.16
CA LEU A 61 6.52 7.06 5.99
C LEU A 61 6.23 8.33 5.18
N GLN A 62 6.79 8.46 3.98
CA GLN A 62 6.52 9.60 3.08
C GLN A 62 5.32 9.37 2.16
N LEU A 63 4.86 8.13 1.98
CA LEU A 63 3.68 7.84 1.18
C LEU A 63 2.43 8.47 1.79
N SER A 64 1.54 8.94 0.90
CA SER A 64 0.18 9.30 1.28
C SER A 64 -0.55 8.09 1.86
N TRP A 65 -1.60 8.31 2.66
CA TRP A 65 -2.40 7.20 3.17
C TRP A 65 -3.05 6.40 2.01
N GLU A 66 -3.44 7.08 0.95
CA GLU A 66 -3.96 6.46 -0.27
C GLU A 66 -2.93 5.51 -0.93
N ASP A 67 -1.66 5.92 -1.04
CA ASP A 67 -0.62 5.05 -1.62
C ASP A 67 -0.27 3.87 -0.69
N ARG A 68 -0.34 4.09 0.62
CA ARG A 68 -0.23 3.01 1.62
C ARG A 68 -1.39 2.01 1.50
N LEU A 69 -2.59 2.48 1.20
CA LEU A 69 -3.73 1.61 0.93
C LEU A 69 -3.52 0.80 -0.36
N ARG A 70 -2.92 1.40 -1.39
CA ARG A 70 -2.49 0.69 -2.61
C ARG A 70 -1.48 -0.41 -2.31
N LEU A 71 -0.49 -0.12 -1.46
CA LEU A 71 0.49 -1.11 -1.00
C LEU A 71 -0.18 -2.27 -0.26
N ALA A 72 -1.10 -1.98 0.66
CA ALA A 72 -1.84 -3.01 1.38
C ALA A 72 -2.63 -3.92 0.43
N LEU A 73 -3.27 -3.36 -0.60
CA LEU A 73 -3.95 -4.12 -1.64
C LEU A 73 -2.96 -5.01 -2.43
N GLY A 74 -1.81 -4.45 -2.83
CA GLY A 74 -0.77 -5.21 -3.54
C GLY A 74 -0.24 -6.38 -2.71
N ILE A 75 0.01 -6.17 -1.42
CA ILE A 75 0.42 -7.25 -0.50
C ILE A 75 -0.65 -8.34 -0.44
N ALA A 76 -1.92 -7.99 -0.26
CA ALA A 76 -3.01 -8.95 -0.20
C ALA A 76 -3.15 -9.77 -1.50
N GLN A 77 -2.95 -9.13 -2.66
CA GLN A 77 -2.94 -9.80 -3.96
C GLN A 77 -1.76 -10.77 -4.09
N ILE A 78 -0.56 -10.36 -3.68
CA ILE A 78 0.62 -11.22 -3.69
C ILE A 78 0.42 -12.42 -2.77
N LEU A 79 -0.05 -12.22 -1.54
CA LEU A 79 -0.34 -13.29 -0.58
C LEU A 79 -1.35 -14.29 -1.17
N HIS A 80 -2.42 -13.79 -1.79
CA HIS A 80 -3.41 -14.64 -2.43
C HIS A 80 -2.82 -15.45 -3.59
N HIS A 81 -1.96 -14.83 -4.40
CA HIS A 81 -1.30 -15.52 -5.50
C HIS A 81 -0.29 -16.58 -5.02
N LEU A 82 0.47 -16.31 -3.95
CA LEU A 82 1.40 -17.28 -3.36
C LEU A 82 0.66 -18.52 -2.82
N ALA A 83 -0.49 -18.32 -2.18
CA ALA A 83 -1.31 -19.40 -1.65
C ALA A 83 -1.97 -20.26 -2.74
N HIS A 84 -2.34 -19.66 -3.88
CA HIS A 84 -3.06 -20.31 -4.98
C HIS A 84 -2.20 -20.51 -6.24
N SER A 85 -0.88 -20.57 -6.08
CA SER A 85 0.04 -20.76 -7.20
C SER A 85 -0.20 -22.12 -7.87
N PRO A 86 -0.09 -22.22 -9.20
CA PRO A 86 -0.18 -23.50 -9.91
C PRO A 86 0.95 -24.48 -9.52
N LEU A 87 1.99 -23.99 -8.84
CA LEU A 87 3.08 -24.82 -8.32
C LEU A 87 2.74 -25.46 -6.95
N GLY A 88 1.61 -25.09 -6.36
CA GLY A 88 1.26 -25.40 -4.97
C GLY A 88 1.51 -24.21 -4.04
N SER A 89 1.08 -24.36 -2.79
CA SER A 89 1.19 -23.32 -1.74
C SER A 89 2.65 -22.90 -1.55
N LEU A 90 2.97 -21.63 -1.82
CA LEU A 90 4.33 -21.11 -1.76
C LEU A 90 4.64 -20.47 -0.41
N SER A 91 5.76 -20.84 0.22
CA SER A 91 6.29 -20.13 1.39
C SER A 91 7.35 -19.12 0.97
N MET A 92 7.31 -17.94 1.58
CA MET A 92 8.37 -16.94 1.44
C MET A 92 9.15 -16.87 2.75
N ASN A 93 10.33 -17.49 2.75
CA ASN A 93 11.19 -17.53 3.92
C ASN A 93 11.70 -16.14 4.32
N ASP A 94 11.86 -15.25 3.34
CA ASP A 94 12.37 -13.91 3.55
C ASP A 94 11.36 -12.80 3.19
N PHE A 95 10.19 -12.81 3.84
CA PHE A 95 9.14 -11.81 3.58
C PHE A 95 9.49 -10.47 4.25
N ARG A 96 10.50 -9.76 3.72
CA ARG A 96 10.94 -8.43 4.17
C ARG A 96 10.72 -7.38 3.08
N ARG A 97 10.59 -6.12 3.49
CA ARG A 97 10.38 -4.97 2.58
C ARG A 97 11.39 -4.85 1.45
N GLN A 98 12.64 -5.25 1.71
CA GLN A 98 13.73 -5.21 0.75
C GLN A 98 13.52 -6.14 -0.45
N GLN A 99 12.65 -7.15 -0.31
CA GLN A 99 12.28 -8.05 -1.39
C GLN A 99 11.20 -7.49 -2.31
N PHE A 100 10.79 -6.24 -2.11
CA PHE A 100 9.72 -5.63 -2.89
C PHE A 100 10.16 -4.31 -3.49
N VAL A 101 9.65 -4.06 -4.69
CA VAL A 101 9.85 -2.83 -5.45
C VAL A 101 8.51 -2.27 -5.91
N LEU A 102 8.46 -0.96 -6.11
CA LEU A 102 7.34 -0.25 -6.71
C LEU A 102 7.64 0.01 -8.18
N VAL A 103 6.81 -0.53 -9.06
CA VAL A 103 6.85 -0.22 -10.50
C VAL A 103 5.57 0.51 -10.87
N GLY A 104 5.68 1.81 -11.19
CA GLY A 104 4.50 2.64 -11.52
C GLY A 104 3.45 2.69 -10.39
N GLY A 105 3.90 2.64 -9.12
CA GLY A 105 3.05 2.59 -7.94
C GLY A 105 2.45 1.21 -7.64
N THR A 106 2.75 0.19 -8.43
CA THR A 106 2.32 -1.20 -8.18
C THR A 106 3.42 -1.96 -7.46
N LEU A 107 3.07 -2.63 -6.37
CA LEU A 107 4.00 -3.44 -5.58
C LEU A 107 4.31 -4.75 -6.31
N LYS A 108 5.59 -5.09 -6.40
CA LYS A 108 6.08 -6.33 -7.01
C LYS A 108 7.19 -6.94 -6.18
N LEU A 109 7.25 -8.26 -6.20
CA LEU A 109 8.26 -9.08 -5.54
C LEU A 109 9.52 -9.17 -6.42
N SER A 110 10.63 -8.57 -5.99
CA SER A 110 11.88 -8.58 -6.76
C SER A 110 12.67 -9.86 -6.58
N ASP A 111 12.55 -10.51 -5.42
CA ASP A 111 13.35 -11.68 -5.07
C ASP A 111 12.49 -12.93 -4.87
N VAL A 112 12.80 -13.99 -5.62
CA VAL A 112 11.98 -15.20 -5.75
C VAL A 112 12.80 -16.49 -5.70
N ASP A 113 14.09 -16.40 -5.43
CA ASP A 113 14.99 -17.55 -5.38
C ASP A 113 14.83 -18.41 -4.12
N ASP A 114 14.34 -17.81 -3.03
CA ASP A 114 14.15 -18.42 -1.71
C ASP A 114 12.71 -18.90 -1.43
N LEU A 115 11.87 -19.03 -2.47
CA LEU A 115 10.51 -19.54 -2.33
C LEU A 115 10.49 -21.06 -2.12
N GLY A 116 9.85 -21.49 -1.04
CA GLY A 116 9.51 -22.89 -0.79
C GLY A 116 8.22 -23.27 -1.50
N VAL A 117 8.10 -24.54 -1.90
CA VAL A 117 6.92 -25.08 -2.60
C VAL A 117 6.31 -26.22 -1.79
N GLY A 118 5.00 -26.16 -1.56
CA GLY A 118 4.25 -27.18 -0.86
C GLY A 118 4.23 -26.97 0.66
N GLU A 119 3.21 -27.53 1.30
CA GLU A 119 3.04 -27.43 2.76
C GLU A 119 4.11 -28.25 3.49
N PRO A 120 4.56 -27.80 4.69
CA PRO A 120 5.51 -28.54 5.47
C PRO A 120 4.90 -29.82 6.04
N GLY A 121 5.72 -30.86 6.15
CA GLY A 121 5.34 -32.10 6.83
C GLY A 121 5.24 -31.92 8.34
N CYS A 122 4.45 -32.77 9.01
CA CYS A 122 4.28 -32.75 10.45
C CYS A 122 4.03 -34.15 11.03
N GLU A 123 4.32 -34.32 12.31
CA GLU A 123 3.91 -35.48 13.10
C GLU A 123 2.75 -35.13 14.02
N THR A 124 2.72 -33.88 14.52
CA THR A 124 1.72 -33.38 15.45
C THR A 124 1.29 -31.95 15.11
N ASP A 125 0.15 -31.51 15.65
CA ASP A 125 -0.32 -30.11 15.54
C ASP A 125 0.69 -29.09 16.08
N ALA A 126 1.61 -29.50 16.97
CA ALA A 126 2.64 -28.63 17.50
C ALA A 126 3.70 -28.26 16.46
N ASP A 127 3.84 -29.05 15.39
CA ASP A 127 4.75 -28.75 14.28
C ASP A 127 4.18 -27.66 13.36
N CYS A 128 2.85 -27.48 13.37
CA CYS A 128 2.13 -26.58 12.48
C CYS A 128 1.87 -25.19 13.10
N THR A 129 2.82 -24.65 13.85
CA THR A 129 2.70 -23.32 14.47
C THR A 129 3.00 -22.19 13.48
N VAL A 130 2.22 -21.11 13.53
CA VAL A 130 2.40 -19.93 12.68
C VAL A 130 2.89 -18.76 13.52
N GLY A 131 3.97 -18.09 13.10
CA GLY A 131 4.55 -16.94 13.80
C GLY A 131 5.59 -17.29 14.86
N SER A 132 6.00 -16.29 15.64
CA SER A 132 7.07 -16.49 16.63
C SER A 132 6.60 -17.37 17.78
N ARG A 133 7.12 -18.60 17.84
CA ARG A 133 7.47 -19.20 19.14
C ARG A 133 8.39 -18.19 19.80
N LEU A 134 7.95 -17.49 20.85
CA LEU A 134 8.89 -16.71 21.64
C LEU A 134 10.02 -17.67 22.04
N SER A 135 11.23 -17.24 21.69
CA SER A 135 12.53 -17.83 21.95
C SER A 135 12.56 -18.68 23.22
N ARG A 136 13.33 -19.79 23.19
CA ARG A 136 13.89 -20.46 24.37
C ARG A 136 14.69 -19.46 25.22
N GLY A 137 13.99 -18.61 25.97
CA GLY A 137 14.53 -17.40 26.59
C GLY A 137 13.63 -16.93 27.73
N ARG A 138 13.78 -17.60 28.89
CA ARG A 138 13.65 -17.14 30.28
C ARG A 138 12.56 -16.16 30.77
N ASP A 139 11.54 -15.80 30.00
CA ASP A 139 10.35 -15.10 30.52
C ASP A 139 9.07 -15.88 30.19
N GLU A 140 8.83 -16.93 30.98
CA GLU A 140 7.79 -17.95 30.75
C GLU A 140 6.50 -17.71 31.57
N GLN A 141 6.25 -16.50 32.08
CA GLN A 141 5.17 -16.28 33.05
C GLN A 141 4.01 -15.36 32.63
N ILE A 142 4.03 -14.71 31.47
CA ILE A 142 2.88 -13.91 31.00
C ILE A 142 2.54 -14.18 29.54
N GLN A 143 2.19 -15.42 29.19
CA GLN A 143 1.46 -15.69 27.93
C GLN A 143 0.63 -16.99 27.96
N ARG A 144 0.14 -17.39 29.15
CA ARG A 144 -0.71 -18.59 29.34
C ARG A 144 -2.20 -18.32 29.12
N LEU A 145 -2.55 -17.77 27.97
CA LEU A 145 -3.87 -17.96 27.37
C LEU A 145 -3.62 -18.59 26.00
N PHE A 146 -3.54 -19.91 26.00
CA PHE A 146 -3.27 -20.76 24.84
C PHE A 146 -4.39 -20.63 23.82
N VAL A 147 -4.36 -19.57 23.02
CA VAL A 147 -4.96 -19.60 21.70
C VAL A 147 -4.01 -20.41 20.85
N LYS A 148 -4.49 -21.54 20.33
CA LYS A 148 -3.71 -22.40 19.43
C LYS A 148 -3.44 -21.59 18.16
N GLU A 149 -2.31 -20.87 18.11
CA GLU A 149 -1.77 -20.24 16.89
C GLU A 149 -1.16 -21.29 15.94
N GLY A 150 -1.78 -22.47 15.87
CA GLY A 150 -1.28 -23.62 15.14
C GLY A 150 -2.42 -24.29 14.39
N LEU A 151 -2.09 -24.78 13.21
CA LEU A 151 -3.00 -25.55 12.38
C LEU A 151 -3.00 -27.02 12.83
N SER A 152 -3.99 -27.76 12.37
CA SER A 152 -4.00 -29.21 12.57
C SER A 152 -3.04 -29.88 11.60
N CYS A 153 -2.30 -30.87 12.09
CA CYS A 153 -1.54 -31.80 11.26
C CYS A 153 -2.50 -32.83 10.67
N ILE A 154 -2.70 -32.80 9.36
CA ILE A 154 -3.62 -33.70 8.65
C ILE A 154 -2.81 -34.47 7.62
N ASP A 155 -2.88 -35.80 7.66
CA ASP A 155 -2.14 -36.69 6.75
C ASP A 155 -0.64 -36.38 6.66
N SER A 156 -0.03 -36.10 7.82
CA SER A 156 1.37 -35.69 7.97
C SER A 156 1.74 -34.38 7.27
N GLN A 157 0.77 -33.49 7.03
CA GLN A 157 0.97 -32.17 6.44
C GLN A 157 0.27 -31.05 7.21
N CYS A 158 0.92 -29.89 7.30
CA CYS A 158 0.34 -28.68 7.89
C CYS A 158 -0.46 -27.90 6.84
N ILE A 159 -1.66 -28.34 6.51
CA ILE A 159 -2.45 -27.75 5.41
C ILE A 159 -2.74 -26.26 5.66
N GLY A 160 -2.32 -25.40 4.72
CA GLY A 160 -2.49 -23.95 4.76
C GLY A 160 -1.53 -23.24 5.72
N HIS A 161 -0.40 -23.85 6.07
CA HIS A 161 0.63 -23.26 6.92
C HIS A 161 1.37 -22.15 6.20
N ASN A 162 1.84 -22.40 4.97
CA ASN A 162 2.61 -21.42 4.21
C ASN A 162 1.81 -20.11 4.00
N GLU A 163 0.52 -20.24 3.67
CA GLU A 163 -0.38 -19.09 3.51
C GLU A 163 -0.43 -18.23 4.78
N ARG A 164 -0.65 -18.85 5.94
CA ARG A 164 -0.78 -18.13 7.21
C ARG A 164 0.56 -17.58 7.71
N LEU A 165 1.66 -18.28 7.44
CA LEU A 165 3.00 -17.80 7.71
C LEU A 165 3.31 -16.55 6.89
N ASN A 166 3.03 -16.56 5.58
CA ASN A 166 3.20 -15.39 4.72
C ASN A 166 2.32 -14.22 5.17
N ILE A 167 1.05 -14.46 5.53
CA ILE A 167 0.16 -13.43 6.08
C ILE A 167 0.78 -12.85 7.35
N TRP A 168 1.21 -13.68 8.30
CA TRP A 168 1.80 -13.20 9.54
C TRP A 168 3.04 -12.32 9.29
N HIS A 169 3.95 -12.74 8.40
CA HIS A 169 5.12 -11.95 8.05
C HIS A 169 4.76 -10.62 7.36
N ALA A 170 3.79 -10.64 6.44
CA ALA A 170 3.28 -9.41 5.83
C ALA A 170 2.74 -8.43 6.89
N GLY A 171 2.08 -8.95 7.94
CA GLY A 171 1.66 -8.19 9.10
C GLY A 171 2.84 -7.50 9.80
N GLN A 172 3.89 -8.25 10.12
CA GLN A 172 5.06 -7.76 10.85
C GLN A 172 5.88 -6.74 10.05
N HIS A 173 6.07 -6.98 8.75
CA HIS A 173 6.99 -6.20 7.93
C HIS A 173 6.34 -5.05 7.17
N PHE A 174 5.01 -5.03 7.04
CA PHE A 174 4.30 -4.05 6.24
C PHE A 174 3.09 -3.46 6.96
N ILE A 175 2.02 -4.26 7.11
CA ILE A 175 0.68 -3.73 7.36
C ILE A 175 0.61 -2.97 8.68
N ARG A 176 1.20 -3.52 9.76
CA ARG A 176 1.22 -2.90 11.08
C ARG A 176 2.00 -1.59 11.12
N LEU A 177 2.96 -1.40 10.21
CA LEU A 177 3.88 -0.25 10.23
C LEU A 177 3.29 0.98 9.58
N PHE A 178 2.45 0.82 8.55
CA PHE A 178 2.02 1.97 7.74
C PHE A 178 0.50 2.15 7.64
N LEU A 179 -0.30 1.08 7.66
CA LEU A 179 -1.73 1.19 7.31
C LEU A 179 -2.52 2.08 8.29
N PRO A 180 -2.25 2.07 9.61
CA PRO A 180 -2.99 2.91 10.56
C PRO A 180 -2.57 4.37 10.54
N LEU A 181 -1.37 4.67 10.04
CA LEU A 181 -0.79 6.01 10.13
C LEU A 181 -1.54 6.99 9.22
N SER A 182 -2.19 7.98 9.84
CA SER A 182 -2.97 9.03 9.15
C SER A 182 -4.20 8.52 8.40
N ALA A 183 -4.76 7.39 8.82
CA ALA A 183 -5.98 6.85 8.24
C ALA A 183 -7.22 7.72 8.58
N PRO A 184 -8.22 7.80 7.69
CA PRO A 184 -9.51 8.39 8.02
C PRO A 184 -10.16 7.66 9.22
N ALA A 185 -10.60 8.41 10.23
CA ALA A 185 -11.09 7.84 11.49
C ALA A 185 -12.27 6.86 11.31
N SER A 186 -13.18 7.14 10.37
CA SER A 186 -14.32 6.26 10.05
C SER A 186 -13.91 4.91 9.44
N LEU A 187 -12.69 4.79 8.92
CA LEU A 187 -12.14 3.53 8.41
C LEU A 187 -11.38 2.73 9.47
N GLU A 188 -11.14 3.31 10.66
CA GLU A 188 -10.38 2.66 11.74
C GLU A 188 -10.89 1.26 12.08
N PRO A 189 -12.21 0.99 12.23
CA PRO A 189 -12.67 -0.36 12.57
C PRO A 189 -12.27 -1.44 11.55
N HIS A 190 -12.27 -1.07 10.26
CA HIS A 190 -11.87 -1.97 9.17
C HIS A 190 -10.35 -2.19 9.15
N ILE A 191 -9.59 -1.15 9.50
CA ILE A 191 -8.13 -1.26 9.65
C ILE A 191 -7.79 -2.15 10.84
N GLN A 192 -8.47 -2.01 11.97
CA GLN A 192 -8.25 -2.86 13.14
C GLN A 192 -8.60 -4.33 12.86
N GLU A 193 -9.67 -4.60 12.11
CA GLU A 193 -9.98 -5.96 11.62
C GLU A 193 -8.81 -6.56 10.84
N LEU A 194 -8.27 -5.80 9.87
CA LEU A 194 -7.09 -6.24 9.11
C LEU A 194 -5.87 -6.44 10.00
N LEU A 195 -5.56 -5.50 10.89
CA LEU A 195 -4.42 -5.61 11.81
C LEU A 195 -4.52 -6.88 12.67
N ALA A 196 -5.71 -7.19 13.20
CA ALA A 196 -5.96 -8.41 13.96
C ALA A 196 -5.79 -9.66 13.09
N ALA A 197 -6.30 -9.64 11.86
CA ALA A 197 -6.18 -10.72 10.90
C ALA A 197 -4.71 -11.02 10.54
N TYR A 198 -3.91 -9.98 10.32
CA TYR A 198 -2.48 -10.08 10.05
C TYR A 198 -1.65 -10.48 11.28
N ALA A 199 -2.11 -10.15 12.49
CA ALA A 199 -1.42 -10.52 13.73
C ALA A 199 -1.63 -11.99 14.11
N HIS A 200 -2.85 -12.51 13.93
CA HIS A 200 -3.24 -13.85 14.38
C HIS A 200 -4.01 -14.62 13.29
N PRO A 201 -3.40 -14.90 12.12
CA PRO A 201 -4.13 -15.44 10.98
C PRO A 201 -4.67 -16.86 11.22
N ALA A 202 -3.92 -17.72 11.92
CA ALA A 202 -4.36 -19.07 12.24
C ALA A 202 -5.55 -19.08 13.21
N ALA A 203 -5.45 -18.35 14.32
CA ALA A 203 -6.48 -18.28 15.36
C ALA A 203 -7.79 -17.66 14.87
N GLY A 204 -7.71 -16.61 14.03
CA GLY A 204 -8.89 -15.94 13.47
C GLY A 204 -9.49 -16.66 12.25
N GLY A 205 -8.92 -17.80 11.84
CA GLY A 205 -9.32 -18.54 10.64
C GLY A 205 -9.17 -17.71 9.36
N TRP A 206 -8.21 -16.79 9.33
CA TRP A 206 -7.96 -15.93 8.17
C TRP A 206 -7.07 -16.66 7.17
N ASP A 207 -7.52 -16.66 5.92
CA ASP A 207 -6.78 -17.08 4.74
C ASP A 207 -6.54 -15.86 3.83
N SER A 208 -5.75 -16.05 2.78
CA SER A 208 -5.39 -14.97 1.86
C SER A 208 -6.58 -14.41 1.10
N ALA A 209 -7.59 -15.24 0.81
CA ALA A 209 -8.81 -14.82 0.11
C ALA A 209 -9.65 -13.87 0.98
N ARG A 210 -9.81 -14.18 2.27
CA ARG A 210 -10.49 -13.31 3.24
C ARG A 210 -9.72 -12.01 3.46
N ILE A 211 -8.39 -12.07 3.55
CA ILE A 211 -7.53 -10.88 3.65
C ILE A 211 -7.69 -9.98 2.42
N LEU A 212 -7.65 -10.57 1.21
CA LEU A 212 -7.85 -9.85 -0.04
C LEU A 212 -9.23 -9.21 -0.10
N GLY A 213 -10.29 -9.96 0.22
CA GLY A 213 -11.65 -9.44 0.26
C GLY A 213 -11.84 -8.31 1.27
N ALA A 214 -11.27 -8.42 2.47
CA ALA A 214 -11.32 -7.36 3.48
C ALA A 214 -10.58 -6.09 3.02
N THR A 215 -9.41 -6.27 2.41
CA THR A 215 -8.61 -5.16 1.87
C THR A 215 -9.33 -4.47 0.71
N GLN A 216 -9.94 -5.24 -0.21
CA GLN A 216 -10.74 -4.71 -1.31
C GLN A 216 -11.97 -3.94 -0.81
N ARG A 217 -12.64 -4.39 0.26
CA ARG A 217 -13.74 -3.64 0.88
C ARG A 217 -13.26 -2.32 1.47
N LEU A 218 -12.11 -2.31 2.14
CA LEU A 218 -11.51 -1.08 2.66
C LEU A 218 -11.19 -0.09 1.53
N VAL A 219 -10.60 -0.58 0.43
CA VAL A 219 -10.35 0.21 -0.79
C VAL A 219 -11.66 0.76 -1.34
N ALA A 220 -12.68 -0.08 -1.50
CA ALA A 220 -13.97 0.33 -2.07
C ALA A 220 -14.62 1.45 -1.25
N ARG A 221 -14.58 1.38 0.08
CA ARG A 221 -15.11 2.43 0.97
C ARG A 221 -14.34 3.75 0.88
N PHE A 222 -13.03 3.67 0.67
CA PHE A 222 -12.23 4.87 0.46
C PHE A 222 -12.52 5.50 -0.91
N VAL A 223 -12.59 4.67 -1.96
CA VAL A 223 -12.91 5.09 -3.32
C VAL A 223 -14.31 5.70 -3.42
N SER A 224 -15.31 5.10 -2.76
CA SER A 224 -16.70 5.57 -2.79
C SER A 224 -16.94 6.84 -1.97
N GLY A 225 -15.99 7.24 -1.13
CA GLY A 225 -16.16 8.34 -0.20
C GLY A 225 -17.06 8.02 0.99
N ASP A 226 -17.44 6.76 1.22
CA ASP A 226 -18.31 6.35 2.34
C ASP A 226 -17.73 6.78 3.71
N TYR A 227 -16.41 6.87 3.80
CA TYR A 227 -15.71 7.32 5.00
C TYR A 227 -16.03 8.79 5.38
N MET A 228 -16.55 9.57 4.43
CA MET A 228 -16.99 10.95 4.65
C MET A 228 -18.46 11.07 5.06
N ALA A 229 -19.22 9.98 5.12
CA ALA A 229 -20.65 10.04 5.42
C ALA A 229 -20.91 10.77 6.75
N ARG A 230 -21.54 11.95 6.66
CA ARG A 230 -21.92 12.76 7.82
C ARG A 230 -23.36 12.45 8.24
N PRO A 231 -23.70 12.60 9.53
CA PRO A 231 -25.09 12.67 9.96
C PRO A 231 -25.82 13.79 9.21
N SER A 232 -27.10 13.58 8.87
CA SER A 232 -27.93 14.50 8.07
C SER A 232 -28.11 15.90 8.65
N THR A 233 -27.69 16.14 9.89
CA THR A 233 -27.79 17.41 10.61
C THR A 233 -26.58 18.34 10.43
N GLN A 234 -25.48 17.86 9.83
CA GLN A 234 -24.29 18.69 9.58
C GLN A 234 -24.37 19.39 8.22
N SER A 235 -24.12 20.70 8.20
CA SER A 235 -24.03 21.46 6.95
C SER A 235 -22.82 21.05 6.11
N SER A 236 -22.95 21.18 4.79
CA SER A 236 -21.83 20.99 3.85
C SER A 236 -20.69 21.94 4.19
N SER A 237 -19.45 21.45 4.10
CA SER A 237 -18.26 22.25 4.38
C SER A 237 -18.06 23.37 3.35
N THR A 238 -18.62 23.20 2.14
CA THR A 238 -18.61 24.26 1.11
C THR A 238 -19.47 25.48 1.46
N SER A 239 -20.37 25.41 2.46
CA SER A 239 -21.22 26.55 2.86
C SER A 239 -20.42 27.80 3.25
N GLY A 240 -19.23 27.63 3.82
CA GLY A 240 -18.28 28.68 4.16
C GLY A 240 -17.47 29.23 2.96
N TYR A 241 -17.72 28.74 1.75
CA TYR A 241 -16.91 29.04 0.57
C TYR A 241 -17.75 29.66 -0.55
N GLU A 242 -17.11 30.48 -1.37
CA GLU A 242 -17.59 30.94 -2.66
C GLU A 242 -16.91 30.10 -3.76
N ARG A 243 -17.71 29.57 -4.69
CA ARG A 243 -17.24 28.70 -5.77
C ARG A 243 -17.17 29.47 -7.08
N ILE A 244 -16.00 29.49 -7.69
CA ILE A 244 -15.74 30.12 -8.99
C ILE A 244 -15.35 29.01 -9.98
N VAL A 245 -16.17 28.83 -11.02
CA VAL A 245 -15.94 27.83 -12.06
C VAL A 245 -14.88 28.28 -13.06
N ASP A 246 -14.28 27.31 -13.74
CA ASP A 246 -13.29 27.51 -14.80
C ASP A 246 -12.16 28.47 -14.38
N SER A 247 -11.65 28.30 -13.16
CA SER A 247 -10.78 29.29 -12.51
C SER A 247 -9.57 28.66 -11.84
N ASP A 248 -8.43 29.33 -11.93
CA ASP A 248 -7.15 28.92 -11.32
C ASP A 248 -6.34 30.14 -10.83
N LEU A 249 -5.42 29.89 -9.89
CA LEU A 249 -4.41 30.81 -9.35
C LEU A 249 -3.00 30.22 -9.60
N PRO A 250 -2.53 30.16 -10.86
CA PRO A 250 -1.31 29.45 -11.22
C PRO A 250 -0.07 30.11 -10.61
N GLY A 251 0.68 29.36 -9.79
CA GLY A 251 1.91 29.83 -9.13
C GLY A 251 1.71 30.92 -8.07
N LEU A 252 0.46 31.28 -7.75
CA LEU A 252 0.13 32.29 -6.76
C LEU A 252 -0.35 31.63 -5.47
N TYR A 253 0.06 32.18 -4.33
CA TYR A 253 -0.40 31.77 -3.00
C TYR A 253 -0.14 30.29 -2.64
N ASP A 254 0.79 29.65 -3.35
CA ASP A 254 1.25 28.31 -3.00
C ASP A 254 2.05 28.39 -1.70
N TYR A 255 1.68 27.55 -0.73
CA TYR A 255 2.38 27.42 0.54
C TYR A 255 2.67 25.95 0.82
N ARG A 256 3.58 25.66 1.74
CA ARG A 256 3.87 24.27 2.13
C ARG A 256 2.94 23.86 3.27
N CYS A 257 2.39 22.66 3.17
CA CYS A 257 1.61 22.05 4.25
C CYS A 257 2.13 20.63 4.56
N PRO A 258 1.87 20.12 5.77
CA PRO A 258 2.15 18.73 6.12
C PRO A 258 1.41 17.77 5.17
N LEU A 259 2.01 16.59 4.93
CA LEU A 259 1.40 15.51 4.13
C LEU A 259 1.12 15.86 2.67
N SER A 260 1.71 16.94 2.15
CA SER A 260 1.58 17.25 0.73
C SER A 260 2.30 16.21 -0.14
N ILE A 261 1.67 15.87 -1.27
CA ILE A 261 2.28 15.05 -2.32
C ILE A 261 3.29 15.83 -3.18
N SER A 262 3.33 17.16 -3.07
CA SER A 262 4.23 18.04 -3.84
C SER A 262 5.27 18.70 -2.94
N ALA A 263 6.48 18.87 -3.47
CA ALA A 263 7.57 19.57 -2.77
C ALA A 263 7.46 21.11 -2.85
N VAL A 264 6.62 21.62 -3.76
CA VAL A 264 6.61 23.04 -4.16
C VAL A 264 5.35 23.78 -3.69
N GLY A 265 4.29 23.06 -3.33
CA GLY A 265 3.06 23.65 -2.80
C GLY A 265 2.18 22.63 -2.09
N CYS A 266 1.14 23.10 -1.40
CA CYS A 266 0.23 22.25 -0.64
C CYS A 266 -0.76 21.57 -1.60
N VAL A 267 -0.36 20.40 -2.08
CA VAL A 267 -1.18 19.54 -2.93
C VAL A 267 -1.59 18.29 -2.16
N MET A 268 -2.88 17.96 -2.18
CA MET A 268 -3.44 16.75 -1.56
C MET A 268 -4.54 16.14 -2.45
N SER A 269 -4.76 14.85 -2.32
CA SER A 269 -5.86 14.12 -2.98
C SER A 269 -7.16 14.24 -2.19
N VAL A 270 -8.24 14.67 -2.84
CA VAL A 270 -9.58 14.84 -2.24
C VAL A 270 -10.63 14.07 -3.02
N PHE A 271 -11.65 13.57 -2.31
CA PHE A 271 -12.80 12.87 -2.87
C PHE A 271 -13.70 13.84 -3.63
N ASN A 272 -13.97 15.00 -3.04
CA ASN A 272 -14.86 16.02 -3.60
C ASN A 272 -14.57 17.43 -3.03
N GLU A 273 -15.36 18.41 -3.48
CA GLU A 273 -15.28 19.81 -3.03
C GLU A 273 -15.52 19.97 -1.51
N ASP A 274 -16.38 19.12 -0.92
CA ASP A 274 -16.66 19.12 0.51
C ASP A 274 -15.43 18.72 1.33
N GLU A 275 -14.68 17.70 0.90
CA GLU A 275 -13.46 17.28 1.59
C GLU A 275 -12.38 18.36 1.50
N ALA A 276 -12.20 18.95 0.31
CA ALA A 276 -11.29 20.06 0.10
C ALA A 276 -11.62 21.23 1.03
N ALA A 277 -12.90 21.61 1.12
CA ALA A 277 -13.36 22.66 2.01
C ALA A 277 -13.16 22.28 3.49
N GLU A 278 -13.39 21.02 3.88
CA GLU A 278 -13.15 20.56 5.25
C GLU A 278 -11.67 20.65 5.64
N ILE A 279 -10.77 20.14 4.79
CA ILE A 279 -9.32 20.18 5.01
C ILE A 279 -8.86 21.64 5.12
N CYS A 280 -9.24 22.49 4.15
CA CYS A 280 -8.88 23.90 4.16
C CYS A 280 -9.44 24.61 5.39
N SER A 281 -10.63 24.24 5.89
CA SER A 281 -11.21 24.87 7.09
C SER A 281 -10.47 24.52 8.38
N LYS A 282 -9.74 23.40 8.42
CA LYS A 282 -8.92 22.98 9.57
C LYS A 282 -7.50 23.56 9.53
N ASP A 283 -7.12 24.16 8.41
CA ASP A 283 -5.83 24.83 8.21
C ASP A 283 -6.03 26.35 8.25
N ASP A 284 -5.41 27.00 9.24
CA ASP A 284 -5.48 28.45 9.44
C ASP A 284 -4.80 29.23 8.30
N ASP A 285 -3.76 28.65 7.69
CA ASP A 285 -3.06 29.26 6.57
C ASP A 285 -3.86 29.12 5.27
N CYS A 286 -4.80 28.17 5.18
CA CYS A 286 -5.57 27.97 3.96
C CYS A 286 -6.66 29.04 3.80
N HIS A 287 -6.73 29.69 2.64
CA HIS A 287 -7.74 30.68 2.29
C HIS A 287 -8.51 30.36 1.01
N ALA A 288 -7.96 29.52 0.14
CA ALA A 288 -8.64 29.04 -1.06
C ALA A 288 -8.15 27.65 -1.48
N VAL A 289 -8.92 26.96 -2.31
CA VAL A 289 -8.56 25.65 -2.87
C VAL A 289 -8.86 25.63 -4.36
N VAL A 290 -7.89 25.21 -5.17
CA VAL A 290 -8.07 24.93 -6.60
C VAL A 290 -8.22 23.42 -6.79
N LEU A 291 -9.33 23.00 -7.38
CA LEU A 291 -9.58 21.61 -7.78
C LEU A 291 -9.32 21.47 -9.27
N GLY A 292 -8.38 20.58 -9.62
CA GLY A 292 -8.01 20.31 -11.01
C GLY A 292 -8.76 19.13 -11.64
N GLN A 293 -8.20 18.64 -12.75
CA GLN A 293 -8.67 17.46 -13.48
C GLN A 293 -7.75 16.25 -13.33
N GLU A 294 -6.65 16.42 -12.61
CA GLU A 294 -5.72 15.32 -12.36
C GLU A 294 -6.31 14.42 -11.27
N HIS A 295 -6.27 13.12 -11.54
CA HIS A 295 -6.83 12.11 -10.67
C HIS A 295 -5.77 11.12 -10.21
N THR A 296 -5.91 10.66 -8.97
CA THR A 296 -5.09 9.58 -8.41
C THR A 296 -5.56 8.21 -8.89
N TRP A 297 -4.90 7.13 -8.43
CA TRP A 297 -5.27 5.77 -8.80
C TRP A 297 -6.65 5.34 -8.27
N THR A 298 -7.15 5.98 -7.21
CA THR A 298 -8.54 5.79 -6.74
C THR A 298 -9.53 6.74 -7.41
N GLY A 299 -9.12 7.53 -8.40
CA GLY A 299 -9.97 8.53 -9.07
C GLY A 299 -10.18 9.83 -8.27
N ARG A 300 -9.43 10.04 -7.17
CA ARG A 300 -9.56 11.25 -6.34
C ARG A 300 -8.92 12.44 -7.02
N THR A 301 -9.51 13.61 -6.89
CA THR A 301 -9.02 14.83 -7.51
C THR A 301 -7.81 15.37 -6.76
N LEU A 302 -6.79 15.83 -7.48
CA LEU A 302 -5.71 16.61 -6.87
C LEU A 302 -6.16 18.06 -6.65
N ALA A 303 -6.13 18.47 -5.38
CA ALA A 303 -6.45 19.81 -4.94
C ALA A 303 -5.18 20.56 -4.51
N VAL A 304 -5.08 21.82 -4.94
CA VAL A 304 -4.01 22.75 -4.57
C VAL A 304 -4.56 23.76 -3.59
N PHE A 305 -4.08 23.74 -2.36
CA PHE A 305 -4.48 24.63 -1.29
C PHE A 305 -3.64 25.91 -1.34
N LYS A 306 -4.30 27.05 -1.15
CA LYS A 306 -3.73 28.38 -1.33
C LYS A 306 -3.86 29.19 -0.03
N ASN A 307 -2.83 29.94 0.33
CA ASN A 307 -2.84 30.81 1.51
C ASN A 307 -3.34 32.24 1.22
N GLY A 308 -3.99 32.43 0.09
CA GLY A 308 -4.53 33.69 -0.35
C GLY A 308 -5.23 33.53 -1.68
N TYR A 309 -5.84 34.61 -2.15
CA TYR A 309 -6.49 34.65 -3.45
C TYR A 309 -6.48 36.07 -4.01
N SER A 310 -6.48 36.15 -5.33
CA SER A 310 -6.62 37.38 -6.13
C SER A 310 -7.64 37.15 -7.24
N THR A 311 -7.70 38.06 -8.20
CA THR A 311 -8.42 37.84 -9.46
C THR A 311 -7.95 36.52 -10.09
N PRO A 312 -8.85 35.53 -10.27
CA PRO A 312 -8.49 34.25 -10.86
C PRO A 312 -8.27 34.37 -12.36
N SER A 313 -7.47 33.45 -12.89
CA SER A 313 -7.28 33.26 -14.33
C SER A 313 -8.27 32.22 -14.87
N LEU A 314 -8.74 32.39 -16.10
CA LEU A 314 -9.63 31.42 -16.75
C LEU A 314 -8.87 30.13 -17.05
N LYS A 315 -9.34 29.01 -16.48
CA LYS A 315 -8.82 27.67 -16.76
C LYS A 315 -9.97 26.66 -16.75
N ARG A 316 -10.33 26.18 -17.94
CA ARG A 316 -11.52 25.34 -18.13
C ARG A 316 -11.44 24.02 -17.34
N GLY A 317 -12.54 23.69 -16.68
CA GLY A 317 -12.76 22.49 -15.89
C GLY A 317 -11.95 22.42 -14.60
N TYR A 318 -11.46 23.57 -14.12
CA TYR A 318 -10.97 23.75 -12.75
C TYR A 318 -12.03 24.48 -11.94
N SER A 319 -12.07 24.27 -10.62
CA SER A 319 -12.90 25.07 -9.71
C SER A 319 -12.06 25.66 -8.59
N LEU A 320 -12.34 26.94 -8.27
CA LEU A 320 -11.72 27.66 -7.17
C LEU A 320 -12.75 27.85 -6.06
N LEU A 321 -12.45 27.33 -4.88
CA LEU A 321 -13.20 27.56 -3.64
C LEU A 321 -12.49 28.62 -2.82
N VAL A 322 -13.16 29.72 -2.48
CA VAL A 322 -12.59 30.83 -1.69
C VAL A 322 -13.31 30.92 -0.35
N LYS A 323 -12.57 30.94 0.78
CA LYS A 323 -13.18 31.14 2.10
C LYS A 323 -13.90 32.49 2.14
N LYS A 324 -15.18 32.49 2.54
CA LYS A 324 -15.93 33.73 2.78
C LYS A 324 -15.30 34.46 3.98
N LYS A 325 -15.04 35.76 3.83
CA LYS A 325 -14.63 36.59 4.98
C LYS A 325 -15.76 36.59 6.01
N LEU A 326 -15.47 36.18 7.24
CA LEU A 326 -16.39 36.36 8.36
C LEU A 326 -16.69 37.86 8.46
N LYS A 327 -17.98 38.23 8.40
CA LYS A 327 -18.39 39.59 8.72
C LYS A 327 -17.98 39.84 10.17
N GLN A 328 -16.92 40.61 10.40
CA GLN A 328 -16.64 41.14 11.72
C GLN A 328 -17.82 42.05 12.09
N HIS A 329 -18.67 41.59 13.00
CA HIS A 329 -19.60 42.47 13.69
C HIS A 329 -18.75 43.45 14.50
N ARG A 330 -18.57 44.66 13.94
CA ARG A 330 -18.15 45.84 14.69
C ARG A 330 -19.36 46.44 15.38
#